data_AF-A0A957LYA5-F1
#
_entry.id   AF-A0A957LYA5-F1
#
_cell.length_a   1.000
_cell.length_b   1.000
_cell.length_c   1.000
_cell.angle_alpha   90.00
_cell.angle_beta   90.00
_cell.angle_gamma   90.00
#
_symmetry.space_group_name_H-M   'P 1'
#
loop_
_entity.id
_entity.type
_entity.pdbx_description
1 polymer ?
#
loop_
_entity_poly.entity_id
_entity_poly.type
_entity_poly.pdbx_seq_one_letter_code
_entity_poly.pdbx_strand_id
1 'polypeptide(L)' 'MANDGRQKALDTTLATLNKRFGDGVVMKLGEATKLNVESIPTGSLSLDIALGIGGIPKGRVIEIYGPESS' A
#
# COMPACT_ATOMS: atom_id res chain seq x y z
N MET A 1 -16.94 -19.29 18.73
CA MET A 1 -16.14 -18.74 19.85
C MET A 1 -14.63 -18.74 19.57
N ALA A 2 -14.05 -19.69 18.83
CA ALA A 2 -12.62 -19.66 18.47
C ALA A 2 -12.20 -18.54 17.47
N ASN A 3 -13.15 -18.02 16.68
CA ASN A 3 -12.85 -17.02 15.65
C ASN A 3 -12.68 -15.58 16.21
N ASP A 4 -13.33 -15.26 17.33
CA ASP A 4 -13.35 -13.90 17.89
C ASP A 4 -12.02 -13.55 18.61
N GLY A 5 -11.46 -14.51 19.36
CA GLY A 5 -10.17 -14.32 20.04
C GLY A 5 -9.01 -14.15 19.06
N ARG A 6 -9.00 -14.93 17.97
CA ARG A 6 -8.01 -14.82 16.90
C ARG A 6 -8.10 -13.47 16.18
N GLN A 7 -9.31 -13.00 15.90
CA GLN A 7 -9.52 -11.71 15.24
C GLN A 7 -9.07 -10.55 16.12
N LYS A 8 -9.43 -10.54 17.42
CA LYS A 8 -8.98 -9.51 18.37
C LYS A 8 -7.47 -9.45 18.53
N ALA A 9 -6.82 -10.61 18.60
CA ALA A 9 -5.36 -10.68 18.67
C ALA A 9 -4.72 -10.08 17.41
N LEU A 10 -5.26 -10.43 16.22
CA LEU A 10 -4.81 -9.88 14.95
C LEU A 10 -4.96 -8.35 14.90
N ASP A 11 -6.13 -7.83 15.25
CA ASP A 11 -6.40 -6.38 15.20
C ASP A 11 -5.48 -5.59 16.16
N THR A 12 -5.22 -6.15 17.35
CA THR A 12 -4.29 -5.56 18.32
C THR A 12 -2.85 -5.52 17.80
N THR A 13 -2.41 -6.60 17.15
CA THR A 13 -1.08 -6.67 16.53
C THR A 13 -0.96 -5.65 15.39
N LEU A 14 -1.96 -5.56 14.51
CA LEU A 14 -1.98 -4.60 13.41
C LEU A 14 -1.91 -3.15 13.93
N ALA A 15 -2.69 -2.82 14.96
CA ALA A 15 -2.64 -1.50 15.60
C ALA A 15 -1.25 -1.19 16.20
N THR A 16 -0.61 -2.18 16.82
CA THR A 16 0.74 -2.02 17.38
C THR A 16 1.78 -1.76 16.30
N LEU A 17 1.70 -2.47 15.17
CA LEU A 17 2.62 -2.29 14.04
C LEU A 17 2.44 -0.90 13.42
N ASN A 18 1.20 -0.49 13.11
CA ASN A 18 0.92 0.83 12.55
C ASN A 18 1.44 1.96 13.44
N LYS A 19 1.28 1.84 14.77
CA LYS A 19 1.79 2.84 15.72
C LYS A 19 3.32 2.94 15.73
N ARG A 20 4.03 1.82 15.55
CA ARG A 20 5.50 1.78 15.63
C ARG A 20 6.18 2.17 14.32
N PHE A 21 5.61 1.77 13.19
CA PHE A 21 6.26 1.84 11.88
C PHE A 21 5.55 2.78 10.89
N GLY A 22 4.40 3.33 11.28
CA GLY A 22 3.57 4.19 10.44
C GLY A 22 2.52 3.41 9.65
N ASP A 23 1.65 4.16 8.98
CA ASP A 23 0.58 3.62 8.17
C ASP A 23 1.12 2.84 6.96
N GLY A 24 0.47 1.73 6.63
CA GLY A 24 0.83 0.90 5.48
C GLY A 24 1.94 -0.12 5.72
N VAL A 25 2.39 -0.30 6.97
CA VAL A 25 3.34 -1.37 7.33
C VAL A 25 2.73 -2.78 7.13
N VAL A 26 1.42 -2.92 7.33
CA VAL A 26 0.67 -4.14 7.01
C VAL A 26 -0.66 -3.75 6.41
N MET A 27 -1.00 -4.38 5.29
CA MET A 27 -2.22 -4.11 4.53
C MET A 27 -2.77 -5.43 3.98
N LYS A 28 -4.09 -5.51 3.74
CA LYS A 28 -4.66 -6.65 3.02
C LYS A 28 -4.53 -6.42 1.52
N LEU A 29 -4.05 -7.44 0.81
CA LEU A 29 -4.01 -7.42 -0.65
C LEU A 29 -5.43 -7.31 -1.21
N GLY A 30 -5.67 -6.35 -2.13
CA GLY A 30 -6.99 -6.08 -2.70
C GLY A 30 -7.85 -5.12 -1.88
N GLU A 31 -7.42 -4.71 -0.69
CA GLU A 31 -8.06 -3.62 0.04
C GLU A 31 -7.59 -2.28 -0.52
N ALA A 32 -8.51 -1.55 -1.15
CA ALA A 32 -8.23 -0.25 -1.74
C ALA A 32 -8.05 0.82 -0.64
N THR A 33 -6.88 0.82 -0.02
CA THR A 33 -6.52 1.87 0.94
C THR A 33 -6.09 3.10 0.16
N LYS A 34 -6.97 4.10 0.06
CA LYS A 34 -6.59 5.42 -0.45
C LYS A 34 -5.63 6.05 0.55
N LEU A 35 -4.34 5.82 0.36
CA LEU A 35 -3.30 6.58 1.05
C LEU A 35 -3.36 8.02 0.55
N ASN A 36 -3.51 8.98 1.46
CA ASN A 36 -3.54 10.40 1.10
C ASN A 36 -2.11 10.87 0.80
N VAL A 37 -1.65 10.58 -0.42
CA VAL A 37 -0.30 10.88 -0.90
C VAL A 37 -0.44 11.58 -2.23
N GLU A 38 0.28 12.68 -2.40
CA GLU A 38 0.37 13.37 -3.68
C GLU A 38 1.12 12.50 -4.70
N SER A 39 0.58 12.37 -5.91
CA SER A 39 1.12 11.52 -6.97
C SER A 39 1.50 12.32 -8.22
N ILE A 40 2.39 11.73 -9.04
CA ILE A 40 2.79 12.22 -10.36
C ILE A 40 2.28 11.21 -11.39
N PRO A 41 1.47 11.59 -12.39
CA PRO A 41 0.98 10.67 -13.41
C PRO A 41 2.12 9.98 -14.16
N THR A 42 1.99 8.69 -14.42
CA THR A 42 3.01 7.90 -15.16
C THR A 42 2.98 8.15 -16.67
N GLY A 43 1.87 8.70 -17.18
CA GLY A 43 1.60 8.82 -18.62
C GLY A 43 0.90 7.57 -19.20
N SER A 44 0.67 6.53 -18.39
CA SER A 44 -0.12 5.36 -18.75
C SER A 44 -1.32 5.23 -17.81
N LEU A 45 -2.53 5.40 -18.35
CA LEU A 45 -3.76 5.33 -17.56
C LEU A 45 -3.93 3.99 -16.84
N SER A 46 -3.55 2.89 -17.49
CA SER A 46 -3.64 1.56 -16.88
C SER A 46 -2.70 1.42 -15.69
N LEU A 47 -1.50 1.98 -15.77
CA LEU A 47 -0.53 1.95 -14.68
C LEU A 47 -0.95 2.86 -13.53
N ASP A 48 -1.46 4.06 -13.82
CA ASP A 48 -1.96 5.00 -12.81
C ASP A 48 -3.11 4.40 -11.98
N ILE A 49 -4.02 3.66 -12.63
CA ILE A 49 -5.09 2.91 -11.99
C ILE A 49 -4.52 1.76 -11.15
N ALA A 50 -3.59 0.99 -11.70
CA ALA A 50 -2.99 -0.15 -11.00
C ALA A 50 -2.23 0.26 -9.73
N LEU A 51 -1.58 1.43 -9.73
CA LEU A 51 -0.93 2.01 -8.56
C LEU A 51 -1.93 2.49 -7.49
N GLY A 52 -3.22 2.62 -7.81
CA GLY A 52 -4.30 2.93 -6.87
C GLY A 52 -4.35 4.37 -6.35
N ILE A 53 -3.26 5.14 -6.51
CA ILE A 53 -3.14 6.55 -6.13
C ILE A 53 -3.07 7.50 -7.33
N GLY A 54 -3.25 6.98 -8.55
CA GLY A 54 -3.24 7.77 -9.78
C GLY A 54 -1.85 8.13 -10.31
N GLY A 55 -0.80 7.44 -9.85
CA GLY A 55 0.56 7.63 -10.35
C GLY A 55 1.65 7.29 -9.33
N ILE A 56 2.84 7.83 -9.55
CA ILE A 56 4.03 7.62 -8.72
C ILE A 56 3.95 8.52 -7.47
N PRO A 57 4.15 8.00 -6.24
CA PRO A 57 4.05 8.80 -5.02
C PRO A 57 5.21 9.78 -4.87
N LYS A 58 4.90 11.04 -4.54
CA LYS A 58 5.92 12.06 -4.24
C LYS A 58 6.64 11.76 -2.93
N GLY A 59 7.92 12.15 -2.86
CA GLY A 59 8.75 11.99 -1.66
C GLY A 59 9.14 10.54 -1.33
N ARG A 60 8.95 9.60 -2.26
CA ARG A 60 9.35 8.20 -2.12
C ARG A 60 10.33 7.78 -3.21
N VAL A 61 11.19 6.83 -2.88
CA VAL A 61 12.10 6.18 -3.83
C VAL A 61 11.32 5.10 -4.58
N ILE A 62 11.52 5.03 -5.89
CA ILE A 62 10.82 4.12 -6.79
C ILE A 62 11.87 3.41 -7.63
N GLU A 63 11.71 2.10 -7.74
CA GLU A 63 12.57 1.24 -8.56
C GLU A 63 11.78 0.77 -9.78
N ILE A 64 12.33 1.00 -10.96
CA ILE A 64 11.84 0.46 -12.24
C ILE A 64 12.97 -0.41 -12.77
N TYR A 65 12.70 -1.69 -12.98
CA TYR A 65 13.68 -2.65 -13.47
C TYR A 65 13.08 -3.45 -14.63
N GLY A 66 13.96 -3.92 -15.51
CA GLY A 66 13.60 -4.74 -16.66
C GLY A 66 14.81 -4.96 -17.56
N PRO A 67 14.73 -5.91 -18.51
CA PRO A 67 15.69 -6.03 -19.59
C PRO A 67 15.82 -4.73 -20.40
N GLU A 68 16.95 -4.57 -21.09
CA GLU A 68 17.12 -3.50 -22.08
C GLU A 68 16.00 -3.59 -23.14
N SER A 69 15.40 -2.44 -23.48
CA SER A 69 14.26 -2.32 -24.42
C SER A 69 12.89 -2.86 -23.93
N SER A 70 12.62 -2.77 -22.62
CA SER A 70 11.29 -3.01 -22.03
C SER A 70 10.32 -1.83 -22.17
#